data_AF-A0A1Y4R3X6-F1
#
_entry.id   AF-A0A1Y4R3X6-F1
#
_cell.length_a   1.000
_cell.length_b   1.000
_cell.length_c   1.000
_cell.angle_alpha   90.00
_cell.angle_beta   90.00
_cell.angle_gamma   90.00
#
_symmetry.space_group_name_H-M   'P 1'
#
loop_
_entity.id
_entity.type
_entity.pdbx_description
1 polymer ?
#
loop_
_entity_poly.entity_id
_entity_poly.type
_entity_poly.pdbx_seq_one_letter_code
_entity_poly.pdbx_strand_id
1 'polypeptide(L)'
;QQFFHQFGENFRFDITQVIGLTNEDEVSKEFRPFKQMIERLNRTFKASYRITCGYDNYEGASYNVALWVAYYNFLRPHQHNHYRVLNKAEHLENADNMPGKWQLLIFLGQQTILQMQKSQAEE
;
A
#
# COMPACT_ATOMS: atom_id res chain seq x y z
N GLN A 1 -3.02 -16.97 4.66
CA GLN A 1 -3.77 -18.12 4.10
C GLN A 1 -5.25 -17.82 3.84
N GLN A 2 -5.91 -16.86 4.53
CA GLN A 2 -7.31 -16.48 4.25
C GLN A 2 -7.60 -16.11 2.77
N PHE A 3 -6.74 -15.34 2.10
CA PHE A 3 -6.95 -15.01 0.69
C PHE A 3 -6.93 -16.24 -0.25
N PHE A 4 -6.05 -17.21 0.00
CA PHE A 4 -6.04 -18.46 -0.77
C PHE A 4 -7.32 -19.27 -0.51
N HIS A 5 -7.85 -19.28 0.71
CA HIS A 5 -9.14 -19.92 1.00
C HIS A 5 -10.32 -19.26 0.30
N GLN A 6 -10.27 -17.94 0.09
CA GLN A 6 -11.38 -17.16 -0.46
C GLN A 6 -11.33 -17.09 -2.00
N PHE A 7 -10.13 -17.08 -2.59
CA PHE A 7 -9.93 -16.86 -4.04
C PHE A 7 -9.29 -18.06 -4.76
N GLY A 8 -8.88 -19.11 -4.05
CA GLY A 8 -8.37 -20.35 -4.62
C GLY A 8 -7.10 -20.18 -5.46
N GLU A 9 -6.98 -20.99 -6.51
CA GLU A 9 -5.85 -20.97 -7.46
C GLU A 9 -5.66 -19.61 -8.15
N ASN A 10 -6.74 -18.82 -8.31
CA ASN A 10 -6.67 -17.48 -8.92
C ASN A 10 -5.83 -16.49 -8.10
N PHE A 11 -5.49 -16.84 -6.86
CA PHE A 11 -4.71 -16.01 -5.95
C PHE A 11 -3.65 -16.84 -5.22
N ARG A 12 -2.92 -17.67 -5.98
CA ARG A 12 -1.79 -18.45 -5.47
C ARG A 12 -0.54 -17.59 -5.33
N PHE A 13 0.05 -17.58 -4.14
CA PHE A 13 1.36 -16.96 -3.90
C PHE A 13 2.41 -18.04 -3.68
N ASP A 14 3.49 -17.98 -4.44
CA ASP A 14 4.69 -18.75 -4.15
C ASP A 14 5.47 -17.99 -3.05
N ILE A 15 5.26 -18.40 -1.79
CA ILE A 15 5.85 -17.73 -0.64
C ILE A 15 7.20 -18.37 -0.31
N THR A 16 8.29 -17.65 -0.58
CA THR A 16 9.62 -18.05 -0.11
C THR A 16 9.85 -17.54 1.30
N GLN A 17 9.92 -18.45 2.27
CA GLN A 17 10.16 -18.10 3.67
C GLN A 17 11.66 -17.88 3.93
N VAL A 18 12.02 -16.72 4.50
CA VAL A 18 13.40 -16.39 4.89
C VAL A 18 13.52 -16.45 6.42
N ILE A 19 14.10 -17.53 6.95
CA ILE A 19 14.15 -17.85 8.39
C ILE A 19 15.43 -17.27 9.03
N GLY A 20 15.35 -16.93 10.33
CA GLY A 20 16.54 -16.67 11.16
C GLY A 20 17.25 -15.32 10.99
N LEU A 21 18.23 -15.09 11.88
CA LEU A 21 19.19 -13.97 11.87
C LEU A 21 20.49 -14.34 11.14
N THR A 22 20.88 -15.62 11.18
CA THR A 22 22.04 -16.21 10.50
C THR A 22 21.65 -16.85 9.16
N ASN A 23 22.63 -17.00 8.27
CA ASN A 23 22.44 -17.55 6.92
C ASN A 23 22.71 -19.07 6.91
N GLU A 24 21.79 -19.86 7.45
CA GLU A 24 21.98 -21.30 7.59
C GLU A 24 21.51 -22.10 6.36
N ASP A 25 20.58 -21.58 5.57
CA ASP A 25 20.08 -22.20 4.33
C ASP A 25 20.37 -21.38 3.06
N GLU A 26 20.61 -22.06 1.93
CA GLU A 26 20.96 -21.45 0.64
C GLU A 26 19.84 -20.58 0.07
N VAL A 27 18.57 -20.98 0.25
CA VAL A 27 17.39 -20.22 -0.19
C VAL A 27 17.29 -18.89 0.55
N SER A 28 17.45 -18.89 1.88
CA SER A 28 17.43 -17.65 2.67
C SER A 28 18.59 -16.71 2.33
N LYS A 29 19.73 -17.21 1.83
CA LYS A 29 20.84 -16.36 1.37
C LYS A 29 20.44 -15.54 0.14
N GLU A 30 19.80 -16.15 -0.84
CA GLU A 30 19.39 -15.49 -2.09
C GLU A 30 18.35 -14.40 -1.81
N PHE A 31 17.32 -14.71 -1.02
CA PHE A 31 16.20 -13.78 -0.79
C PHE A 31 16.38 -12.84 0.42
N ARG A 32 17.52 -12.93 1.13
CA ARG A 32 17.84 -12.06 2.28
C ARG A 32 17.74 -10.56 2.01
N PRO A 33 18.20 -10.03 0.86
CA PRO A 33 18.12 -8.59 0.60
C PRO A 33 16.68 -8.06 0.65
N PHE A 34 15.71 -8.86 0.18
CA PHE A 34 14.30 -8.50 0.20
C PHE A 34 13.74 -8.42 1.62
N LYS A 35 14.19 -9.28 2.54
CA LYS A 35 13.81 -9.20 3.97
C LYS A 35 14.17 -7.85 4.58
N GLN A 36 15.38 -7.35 4.30
CA GLN A 36 15.81 -6.04 4.80
C GLN A 36 14.99 -4.89 4.23
N MET A 37 14.59 -4.98 2.96
CA MET A 37 13.68 -4.00 2.33
C MET A 37 12.31 -3.99 3.00
N ILE A 38 11.71 -5.17 3.23
CA ILE A 38 10.41 -5.33 3.90
C ILE A 38 10.49 -4.85 5.36
N GLU A 39 11.57 -5.16 6.08
CA GLU A 39 11.77 -4.68 7.45
C GLU A 39 11.89 -3.15 7.53
N ARG A 40 12.60 -2.53 6.58
CA ARG A 40 12.67 -1.06 6.47
C ARG A 40 11.29 -0.46 6.20
N LEU A 41 10.55 -1.02 5.24
CA LEU A 41 9.18 -0.61 4.92
C LEU A 41 8.27 -0.67 6.16
N ASN A 42 8.30 -1.80 6.88
CA ASN A 42 7.51 -2.02 8.08
C ASN A 42 7.90 -1.06 9.22
N ARG A 43 9.18 -0.72 9.38
CA ARG A 43 9.60 0.31 10.33
C ARG A 43 9.06 1.69 9.96
N THR A 44 9.11 2.06 8.68
CA THR A 44 8.56 3.34 8.20
C THR A 44 7.05 3.40 8.40
N PHE A 45 6.31 2.34 8.07
CA PHE A 45 4.88 2.23 8.35
C PHE A 45 4.58 2.36 9.84
N LYS A 46 5.34 1.66 10.69
CA LYS A 46 5.18 1.72 12.15
C LYS A 46 5.43 3.10 12.72
N ALA A 47 6.40 3.83 12.19
CA ALA A 47 6.69 5.19 12.61
C ALA A 47 5.53 6.15 12.30
N SER A 48 4.85 5.99 11.16
CA SER A 48 3.72 6.86 10.79
C SER A 48 2.48 6.69 11.67
N TYR A 49 2.16 5.48 12.15
CA TYR A 49 0.97 5.29 12.99
C TYR A 49 1.26 5.44 14.49
N ARG A 50 2.52 5.35 14.94
CA ARG A 50 2.85 5.46 16.38
C ARG A 50 2.36 6.79 16.99
N ILE A 51 2.25 7.83 16.18
CA ILE A 51 1.81 9.17 16.57
C ILE A 51 0.28 9.21 16.80
N THR A 52 -0.51 8.32 16.22
CA THR A 52 -1.98 8.36 16.26
C THR A 52 -2.60 7.58 17.42
N CYS A 53 -1.80 7.08 18.37
CA CYS A 53 -2.26 6.27 19.51
C CYS A 53 -3.09 5.02 19.13
N GLY A 54 -2.95 4.51 17.90
CA GLY A 54 -3.71 3.37 17.38
C GLY A 54 -4.71 3.76 16.29
N TYR A 55 -5.69 2.89 16.05
CA TYR A 55 -6.67 2.99 14.96
C TYR A 55 -8.12 3.18 15.41
N ASP A 56 -8.37 3.19 16.73
CA ASP A 56 -9.69 3.21 17.38
C ASP A 56 -10.57 1.98 17.09
N ASN A 57 -10.81 1.65 15.81
CA ASN A 57 -11.63 0.53 15.35
C ASN A 57 -11.08 -0.12 14.06
N TYR A 58 -11.73 -1.21 13.60
CA TYR A 58 -11.30 -1.97 12.41
C TYR A 58 -11.39 -1.18 11.11
N GLU A 59 -12.38 -0.31 10.97
CA GLU A 59 -12.51 0.56 9.79
C GLU A 59 -11.38 1.59 9.76
N GLY A 60 -11.11 2.24 10.90
CA GLY A 60 -9.99 3.17 11.06
C GLY A 60 -8.64 2.54 10.70
N ALA A 61 -8.43 1.27 11.07
CA ALA A 61 -7.24 0.53 10.67
C ALA A 61 -7.17 0.33 9.15
N SER A 62 -8.30 -0.03 8.54
CA SER A 62 -8.41 -0.23 7.09
C SER A 62 -8.16 1.07 6.31
N TYR A 63 -8.78 2.18 6.74
CA TYR A 63 -8.59 3.50 6.15
C TYR A 63 -7.15 3.98 6.29
N ASN A 64 -6.52 3.79 7.45
CA ASN A 64 -5.13 4.18 7.66
C ASN A 64 -4.19 3.44 6.71
N VAL A 65 -4.32 2.11 6.61
CA VAL A 65 -3.49 1.30 5.70
C VAL A 65 -3.70 1.73 4.25
N ALA A 66 -4.95 1.95 3.83
CA ALA A 66 -5.26 2.42 2.48
C ALA A 66 -4.63 3.79 2.18
N LEU A 67 -4.77 4.76 3.09
CA LEU A 67 -4.17 6.09 2.95
C LEU A 67 -2.64 6.03 2.93
N TRP A 68 -2.04 5.19 3.77
CA TRP A 68 -0.59 5.02 3.81
C TRP A 68 -0.06 4.39 2.53
N VAL A 69 -0.74 3.36 1.99
CA VAL A 69 -0.38 2.73 0.71
C VAL A 69 -0.52 3.73 -0.43
N ALA A 70 -1.60 4.51 -0.47
CA ALA A 70 -1.81 5.57 -1.45
C ALA A 70 -0.69 6.60 -1.40
N TYR A 71 -0.39 7.10 -0.21
CA TYR A 71 0.69 8.05 0.01
C TYR A 71 2.05 7.48 -0.39
N TYR A 72 2.42 6.32 0.12
CA TYR A 72 3.75 5.75 -0.07
C TYR A 72 4.02 5.39 -1.53
N ASN A 73 3.05 4.82 -2.25
CA ASN A 73 3.29 4.32 -3.60
C ASN A 73 3.03 5.36 -4.69
N PHE A 74 1.99 6.18 -4.55
CA PHE A 74 1.50 7.04 -5.65
C PHE A 74 1.78 8.53 -5.45
N LEU A 75 2.09 8.97 -4.23
CA LEU A 75 2.24 10.39 -3.92
C LEU A 75 3.64 10.76 -3.44
N ARG A 76 4.26 9.92 -2.60
CA ARG A 76 5.54 10.19 -1.97
C ARG A 76 6.69 10.05 -2.97
N PRO A 77 7.53 11.07 -3.16
CA PRO A 77 8.78 10.93 -3.89
C PRO A 77 9.79 10.14 -3.07
N HIS A 78 10.51 9.21 -3.69
CA HIS A 78 11.53 8.40 -3.03
C HIS A 78 12.93 8.76 -3.51
N GLN A 79 13.84 9.00 -2.57
CA GLN A 79 15.24 9.35 -2.90
C GLN A 79 15.91 8.27 -3.76
N HIS A 80 15.74 7.00 -3.41
CA HIS A 80 16.28 5.87 -4.18
C HIS A 80 15.66 5.71 -5.56
N ASN A 81 14.52 6.36 -5.83
CA ASN A 81 13.83 6.37 -7.12
C ASN A 81 13.93 7.75 -7.79
N HIS A 82 15.05 8.45 -7.63
CA HIS A 82 15.29 9.77 -8.23
C HIS A 82 14.19 10.80 -7.93
N TYR A 83 13.67 10.80 -6.70
CA TYR A 83 12.57 11.66 -6.25
C TYR A 83 11.27 11.46 -7.06
N ARG A 84 11.09 10.30 -7.66
CA ARG A 84 9.84 9.87 -8.31
C ARG A 84 9.02 8.98 -7.39
N VAL A 85 7.72 8.93 -7.66
CA VAL A 85 6.78 8.00 -7.02
C VAL A 85 7.06 6.56 -7.52
N LEU A 86 6.72 5.55 -6.73
CA LEU A 86 6.95 4.15 -7.11
C LEU A 86 6.00 3.72 -8.21
N ASN A 87 4.73 4.07 -8.07
CA ASN A 87 3.67 3.75 -9.01
C ASN A 87 3.12 5.05 -9.59
N LYS A 88 3.22 5.18 -10.91
CA LYS A 88 2.63 6.31 -11.62
C LYS A 88 1.14 6.11 -11.80
N ALA A 89 0.38 7.18 -11.61
CA ALA A 89 -1.03 7.25 -11.93
C ALA A 89 -1.24 8.48 -12.81
N GLU A 90 -1.61 8.26 -14.08
CA GLU A 90 -1.72 9.30 -15.11
C GLU A 90 -2.57 10.50 -14.64
N HIS A 91 -3.72 10.21 -14.02
CA HIS A 91 -4.61 11.23 -13.48
C HIS A 91 -3.91 12.17 -12.48
N LEU A 92 -2.97 11.67 -11.68
CA LEU A 92 -2.26 12.45 -10.66
C LEU A 92 -1.04 13.22 -11.21
N GLU A 93 -0.61 12.96 -12.44
CA GLU A 93 0.55 13.63 -13.04
C GLU A 93 0.24 15.10 -13.38
N ASN A 94 -1.02 15.42 -13.66
CA ASN A 94 -1.48 16.77 -13.98
C ASN A 94 -1.53 17.73 -12.78
N ALA A 95 -1.31 17.22 -11.56
CA ALA A 95 -1.31 18.03 -10.35
C ALA A 95 0.13 18.35 -9.91
N ASP A 96 0.47 19.64 -9.96
CA ASP A 96 1.84 20.14 -9.71
C ASP A 96 2.32 19.94 -8.27
N ASN A 97 1.40 19.97 -7.30
CA ASN A 97 1.74 19.95 -5.88
C ASN A 97 0.92 18.90 -5.09
N MET A 98 1.43 18.55 -3.91
CA MET A 98 0.81 17.54 -3.05
C MET A 98 -0.63 17.88 -2.64
N PRO A 99 -0.97 19.13 -2.24
CA PRO A 99 -2.36 19.51 -2.02
C PRO A 99 -3.27 19.26 -3.23
N GLY A 100 -2.84 19.61 -4.43
CA GLY A 100 -3.59 19.40 -5.67
C GLY A 100 -3.82 17.91 -5.96
N LYS A 101 -2.81 17.06 -5.71
CA LYS A 101 -2.96 15.60 -5.83
C LYS A 101 -4.01 15.05 -4.87
N TRP A 102 -4.05 15.54 -3.62
CA TRP A 102 -5.08 15.15 -2.66
C TRP A 102 -6.47 15.64 -3.04
N GLN A 103 -6.60 16.88 -3.51
CA GLN A 103 -7.86 17.41 -4.02
C GLN A 103 -8.40 16.57 -5.17
N LEU A 104 -7.52 16.14 -6.09
CA LEU A 104 -7.91 15.29 -7.20
C LEU A 104 -8.36 13.89 -6.73
N LEU A 105 -7.66 13.29 -5.76
CA LEU A 105 -8.09 12.02 -5.17
C LEU A 105 -9.46 12.11 -4.50
N ILE A 106 -9.73 13.22 -3.78
CA ILE A 106 -11.05 13.47 -3.18
C ILE A 106 -12.11 13.59 -4.27
N PHE A 107 -11.84 14.35 -5.32
CA PHE A 107 -12.76 14.52 -6.45
C PHE A 107 -13.07 13.17 -7.14
N LEU A 108 -12.04 12.38 -7.45
CA LEU A 108 -12.21 11.05 -8.06
C LEU A 108 -12.99 10.10 -7.14
N GLY A 109 -12.73 10.16 -5.83
CA GLY A 109 -13.51 9.42 -4.83
C GLY A 109 -14.99 9.81 -4.83
N GLN A 110 -15.30 11.10 -4.89
CA GLN A 110 -16.69 11.58 -4.98
C GLN A 110 -17.39 11.10 -6.26
N GLN A 111 -16.72 11.17 -7.42
CA GLN A 111 -17.27 10.65 -8.68
C GLN A 111 -17.56 9.14 -8.59
N THR A 112 -16.66 8.38 -7.96
CA THR A 112 -16.81 6.93 -7.76
C THR A 112 -18.02 6.61 -6.87
N ILE A 113 -18.19 7.34 -5.75
CA ILE A 113 -19.35 7.19 -4.85
C ILE A 113 -20.65 7.49 -5.60
N LEU A 114 -20.70 8.56 -6.40
CA LEU A 114 -21.87 8.90 -7.20
C LEU A 114 -22.21 7.80 -8.21
N GLN A 115 -21.20 7.19 -8.84
CA GLN A 115 -21.40 6.07 -9.77
C GLN A 115 -21.95 4.84 -9.04
N MET A 116 -21.39 4.48 -7.89
CA MET A 116 -21.87 3.36 -7.07
C MET A 116 -23.34 3.55 -6.65
N GLN A 117 -23.72 4.76 -6.25
CA GLN A 117 -25.11 5.08 -5.89
C GLN A 117 -26.07 4.95 -7.07
N LYS A 118 -25.65 5.37 -8.28
CA LYS A 118 -26.47 5.20 -9.49
C LYS A 118 -26.66 3.74 -9.84
N SER A 119 -25.60 2.94 -9.83
CA SER A 119 -25.69 1.50 -10.12
C SER A 119 -26.59 0.75 -9.13
N GLN A 120 -26.58 1.14 -7.84
CA GLN A 120 -27.49 0.57 -6.84
C GLN A 120 -28.96 0.98 -7.00
N ALA A 121 -29.23 2.09 -7.68
CA ALA A 121 -30.59 2.55 -7.95
C ALA A 121 -31.16 1.96 -9.27
N GLU A 122 -30.28 1.40 -10.10
CA GLU A 122 -30.62 0.74 -11.37
C GLU A 122 -30.82 -0.78 -11.21
N GLU A 123 -30.37 -1.37 -10.09
CA GLU A 123 -30.70 -2.74 -9.63
C GLU A 123 -32.02 -2.80 -8.85
#